data_AF-A0A6M3XJE5-F1
#
_entry.id   AF-A0A6M3XJE5-F1
#
_cell.length_a   1.000
_cell.length_b   1.000
_cell.length_c   1.000
_cell.angle_alpha   90.00
_cell.angle_beta   90.00
_cell.angle_gamma   90.00
#
_symmetry.space_group_name_H-M   'P 1'
#
loop_
_entity.id
_entity.type
_entity.pdbx_description
1 polymer ?
#
loop_
_entity_poly.entity_id
_entity_poly.type
_entity_poly.pdbx_seq_one_letter_code
_entity_poly.pdbx_strand_id
1 'polypeptide(L)'
;MTDLNFHISPIPGGSYAVRGYVSGGELDYFGLCLVEPRDNPGEYEICKWITRDASKADYIPGAIKAIKNALNSRLLTGTFEKRRMKIYERYFKKYGFEIPVIREFKKEYNGVVGEFCYVEIKERV
;
A
#
# COMPACT_ATOMS: atom_id res chain seq x y z
N MET A 1 6.26 5.88 -19.03
CA MET A 1 6.07 5.78 -17.56
C MET A 1 6.49 7.12 -16.98
N THR A 2 5.75 7.66 -16.02
CA THR A 2 6.25 8.83 -15.26
C THR A 2 7.35 8.32 -14.35
N ASP A 3 8.53 8.93 -14.37
CA ASP A 3 9.60 8.57 -13.43
C ASP A 3 9.19 9.00 -12.02
N LEU A 4 8.78 8.03 -11.21
CA LEU A 4 8.40 8.21 -9.82
C LEU A 4 9.56 7.80 -8.91
N ASN A 5 9.99 8.72 -8.04
CA ASN A 5 10.94 8.45 -6.96
C ASN A 5 10.18 8.25 -5.66
N PHE A 6 10.67 7.35 -4.81
CA PHE A 6 10.07 7.06 -3.51
C PHE A 6 11.06 7.36 -2.39
N HIS A 7 10.59 8.10 -1.39
CA HIS A 7 11.32 8.34 -0.16
C HIS A 7 10.58 7.70 1.02
N ILE A 8 11.31 6.96 1.84
CA ILE A 8 10.77 6.28 3.01
C ILE A 8 11.41 6.89 4.24
N SER A 9 10.58 7.48 5.11
CA SER A 9 11.03 8.10 6.35
C SER A 9 10.34 7.46 7.55
N PRO A 10 11.07 7.14 8.63
CA PRO A 10 10.45 6.70 9.87
C PRO A 10 9.59 7.83 10.46
N ILE A 11 8.53 7.45 11.17
CA ILE A 11 7.70 8.35 11.99
C ILE A 11 7.68 7.86 13.45
N PRO A 12 7.44 8.77 14.42
CA PRO A 12 7.34 8.39 15.83
C PRO A 12 6.34 7.24 16.04
N GLY A 13 6.71 6.25 16.84
CA GLY A 13 5.90 5.04 17.07
C GLY A 13 6.31 3.82 16.24
N GLY A 14 7.37 3.92 15.42
CA GLY A 14 7.94 2.78 14.69
C GLY A 14 7.36 2.56 13.28
N SER A 15 6.37 3.36 12.90
CA SER A 15 5.76 3.35 11.56
C SER A 15 6.62 4.09 10.54
N TYR A 16 6.28 3.98 9.26
CA TYR A 16 6.99 4.59 8.12
C TYR A 16 6.02 5.35 7.23
N ALA A 17 6.45 6.52 6.79
CA ALA A 17 5.80 7.29 5.73
C ALA A 17 6.54 7.05 4.42
N VAL A 18 5.82 6.57 3.40
CA VAL A 18 6.34 6.35 2.05
C VAL A 18 5.77 7.43 1.14
N ARG A 19 6.63 8.30 0.62
CA ARG A 19 6.24 9.44 -0.22
C ARG A 19 6.71 9.23 -1.65
N GLY A 20 5.83 9.43 -2.62
CA GLY A 20 6.15 9.39 -4.05
C GLY A 20 6.24 10.78 -4.66
N TYR A 21 7.26 11.00 -5.49
CA TYR A 21 7.56 12.27 -6.17
C TYR A 21 7.78 12.03 -7.66
N VAL A 22 7.42 13.00 -8.51
CA VAL A 22 7.75 12.96 -9.95
C VAL A 22 9.15 13.55 -10.17
N SER A 23 10.01 12.87 -10.94
CA SER A 23 11.31 13.42 -11.33
C SER A 23 11.13 14.70 -12.16
N GLY A 24 11.80 15.80 -11.79
CA GLY A 24 11.86 17.05 -12.57
C GLY A 24 11.23 18.31 -11.94
N GLY A 25 10.69 18.22 -10.72
CA GLY A 25 10.24 19.38 -9.95
C GLY A 25 10.32 19.11 -8.45
N GLU A 26 10.97 19.99 -7.68
CA GLU A 26 11.32 19.76 -6.27
C GLU A 26 10.13 19.65 -5.29
N LEU A 27 8.86 19.79 -5.72
CA LEU A 27 7.75 19.97 -4.76
C LEU A 27 6.43 19.25 -5.07
N ASP A 28 6.32 18.47 -6.14
CA ASP A 28 5.05 17.81 -6.47
C ASP A 28 4.90 16.45 -5.78
N TYR A 29 4.54 16.51 -4.51
CA TYR A 29 4.06 15.38 -3.71
C TYR A 29 2.88 14.69 -4.42
N PHE A 30 3.07 13.42 -4.80
CA PHE A 30 2.08 12.66 -5.59
C PHE A 30 1.19 11.77 -4.73
N GLY A 31 1.79 11.12 -3.72
CA GLY A 31 1.07 10.23 -2.83
C GLY A 31 1.87 9.90 -1.58
N LEU A 32 1.15 9.40 -0.59
CA LEU A 32 1.64 8.90 0.68
C LEU A 32 0.96 7.58 1.01
N CYS A 33 1.74 6.63 1.49
CA CYS A 33 1.18 5.57 2.30
C CYS A 33 1.87 5.48 3.66
N LEU A 34 1.10 5.05 4.64
CA LEU A 34 1.58 4.74 5.98
C LEU A 34 1.72 3.24 6.09
N VAL A 35 2.87 2.82 6.58
CA VAL A 35 3.25 1.41 6.74
C VAL A 35 3.67 1.20 8.17
N GLU A 36 3.10 0.19 8.83
CA GLU A 36 3.36 -0.09 10.23
C GLU A 36 4.03 -1.47 10.36
N PRO A 37 5.06 -1.60 11.20
CA PRO A 37 5.62 -2.90 11.51
C PRO A 37 4.60 -3.74 12.28
N ARG A 38 4.62 -5.05 12.04
CA ARG A 38 3.87 -6.03 12.84
C ARG A 38 4.77 -6.59 13.95
N ASP A 39 4.20 -7.46 14.78
CA ASP A 39 4.90 -8.09 15.90
C ASP A 39 6.17 -8.85 15.48
N ASN A 40 6.15 -9.46 14.29
CA ASN A 40 7.31 -10.20 13.79
C ASN A 40 8.22 -9.32 12.91
N PRO A 41 9.55 -9.40 13.07
CA PRO A 41 10.49 -8.67 12.23
C PRO A 41 10.29 -8.92 10.73
N GLY A 42 10.37 -7.84 9.94
CA GLY A 42 10.23 -7.87 8.48
C GLY A 42 8.79 -8.01 7.96
N GLU A 43 7.80 -8.04 8.84
CA GLU A 43 6.39 -8.02 8.47
C GLU A 43 5.81 -6.62 8.64
N TYR A 44 5.10 -6.15 7.62
CA TYR A 44 4.54 -4.80 7.60
C TYR A 44 3.10 -4.80 7.11
N GLU A 45 2.29 -3.88 7.63
CA GLU A 45 0.92 -3.63 7.18
C GLU A 45 0.80 -2.23 6.58
N ILE A 46 0.13 -2.12 5.43
CA ILE A 46 -0.19 -0.83 4.81
C ILE A 46 -1.53 -0.35 5.37
N CYS A 47 -1.48 0.67 6.23
CA CYS A 47 -2.63 1.15 6.98
C CYS A 47 -3.43 2.23 6.23
N LYS A 48 -2.77 3.00 5.36
CA LYS A 48 -3.43 4.11 4.65
C LYS A 48 -2.78 4.39 3.31
N TRP A 49 -3.61 4.69 2.31
CA TRP A 49 -3.23 5.23 1.02
C TRP A 49 -3.82 6.63 0.84
N ILE A 50 -3.00 7.59 0.45
CA ILE A 50 -3.43 8.94 0.08
C ILE A 50 -2.75 9.26 -1.24
N THR A 51 -3.52 9.42 -2.31
CA THR A 51 -2.99 9.86 -3.61
C THR A 51 -3.65 11.18 -3.98
N ARG A 52 -2.89 12.13 -4.50
CA ARG A 52 -3.42 13.41 -4.98
C ARG A 52 -4.21 13.26 -6.28
N ASP A 53 -3.81 12.29 -7.09
CA ASP A 53 -4.43 11.98 -8.37
C ASP A 53 -4.60 10.46 -8.49
N ALA A 54 -5.86 10.00 -8.48
CA ALA A 54 -6.20 8.60 -8.64
C ALA A 54 -5.91 8.08 -10.07
N SER A 55 -5.69 8.97 -11.04
CA SER A 55 -5.46 8.61 -12.44
C SER A 55 -4.03 8.12 -12.71
N LYS A 56 -3.01 8.53 -11.92
CA LYS A 56 -1.68 7.89 -12.04
C LYS A 56 -1.60 6.65 -11.17
N ALA A 57 -2.09 5.59 -11.80
CA ALA A 57 -2.07 4.21 -11.35
C ALA A 57 -0.67 3.64 -11.05
N ASP A 58 0.42 4.37 -11.24
CA ASP A 58 1.79 3.83 -11.04
C ASP A 58 2.33 4.07 -9.61
N TYR A 59 1.64 4.88 -8.78
CA TYR A 59 2.09 5.16 -7.41
C TYR A 59 2.05 3.93 -6.50
N ILE A 60 0.90 3.26 -6.40
CA ILE A 60 0.71 2.10 -5.52
C ILE A 60 1.76 1.01 -5.79
N PRO A 61 1.95 0.54 -7.04
CA PRO A 61 2.96 -0.49 -7.32
C PRO A 61 4.39 -0.01 -7.05
N GLY A 62 4.73 1.24 -7.34
CA GLY A 62 6.04 1.80 -7.03
C GLY A 62 6.29 1.89 -5.52
N ALA A 63 5.28 2.29 -4.74
CA ALA A 63 5.36 2.35 -3.29
C ALA A 63 5.56 0.95 -2.68
N ILE A 64 4.86 -0.07 -3.18
CA ILE A 64 5.04 -1.46 -2.76
C ILE A 64 6.48 -1.93 -3.00
N LYS A 65 7.04 -1.67 -4.19
CA LYS A 65 8.45 -2.00 -4.50
C LYS A 65 9.41 -1.27 -3.56
N ALA A 66 9.19 0.02 -3.35
CA ALA A 66 10.00 0.82 -2.44
C ALA A 66 9.99 0.26 -1.01
N ILE A 67 8.81 -0.11 -0.50
CA ILE A 67 8.65 -0.72 0.83
C ILE A 67 9.42 -2.03 0.92
N LYS A 68 9.20 -2.94 -0.03
CA LYS A 68 9.84 -4.26 -0.01
C LYS A 68 11.36 -4.16 -0.03
N ASN A 69 11.90 -3.27 -0.86
CA ASN A 69 13.34 -3.08 -1.00
C ASN A 69 13.96 -2.35 0.20
N ALA A 70 13.38 -1.23 0.64
CA ALA A 70 13.98 -0.42 1.69
C ALA A 70 13.82 -1.03 3.08
N LEU A 71 12.70 -1.71 3.34
CA LEU A 71 12.41 -2.29 4.65
C LEU A 71 12.75 -3.79 4.73
N ASN A 72 13.33 -4.36 3.66
CA ASN A 72 13.57 -5.81 3.52
C ASN A 72 12.34 -6.64 3.94
N SER A 73 11.17 -6.23 3.47
CA SER A 73 9.90 -6.84 3.88
C SER A 73 9.79 -8.26 3.35
N ARG A 74 9.61 -9.23 4.26
CA ARG A 74 9.28 -10.62 3.93
C ARG A 74 7.77 -10.84 3.80
N LEU A 75 6.97 -10.01 4.44
CA LEU A 75 5.51 -10.03 4.37
C LEU A 75 4.99 -8.59 4.35
N LEU A 76 4.11 -8.31 3.38
CA LEU A 76 3.42 -7.04 3.28
C LEU A 76 1.93 -7.31 3.19
N THR A 77 1.15 -6.74 4.12
CA THR A 77 -0.30 -6.94 4.17
C THR A 77 -1.06 -5.63 4.09
N GLY A 78 -2.37 -5.72 3.92
CA GLY A 78 -3.24 -4.55 3.93
C GLY A 78 -4.70 -4.92 4.15
N THR A 79 -5.48 -3.92 4.52
CA THR A 79 -6.93 -4.04 4.68
C THR A 79 -7.64 -3.27 3.56
N PHE A 80 -8.55 -3.95 2.87
CA PHE A 80 -9.31 -3.40 1.73
C PHE A 80 -10.81 -3.60 1.91
N GLU A 81 -11.63 -2.70 1.36
CA GLU A 81 -13.08 -2.91 1.31
C GLU A 81 -13.42 -4.12 0.42
N LYS A 82 -14.21 -5.06 0.94
CA LYS A 82 -14.58 -6.30 0.23
C LYS A 82 -15.23 -6.02 -1.12
N ARG A 83 -16.15 -5.05 -1.18
CA ARG A 83 -16.86 -4.65 -2.42
C ARG A 83 -15.93 -4.17 -3.54
N ARG A 84 -14.71 -3.71 -3.21
CA ARG A 84 -13.72 -3.21 -4.16
C ARG A 84 -12.64 -4.24 -4.51
N MET A 85 -12.65 -5.42 -3.89
CA MET A 85 -11.60 -6.43 -4.08
C MET A 85 -11.36 -6.80 -5.54
N LYS A 86 -12.42 -7.02 -6.33
CA LYS A 86 -12.27 -7.32 -7.77
C LYS A 86 -11.55 -6.21 -8.55
N ILE A 87 -11.74 -4.95 -8.15
CA ILE A 87 -11.08 -3.79 -8.75
C ILE A 87 -9.61 -3.80 -8.35
N TYR A 88 -9.32 -3.99 -7.05
CA TYR A 88 -7.96 -4.09 -6.55
C TYR A 88 -7.19 -5.25 -7.17
N GLU A 89 -7.77 -6.46 -7.24
CA GLU A 89 -7.12 -7.63 -7.85
C GLU A 89 -6.73 -7.35 -9.30
N ARG A 90 -7.65 -6.79 -10.10
CA ARG A 90 -7.36 -6.44 -11.50
C ARG A 90 -6.24 -5.39 -11.59
N TYR A 91 -6.29 -4.38 -10.72
CA TYR A 91 -5.32 -3.31 -10.68
C TYR A 91 -3.93 -3.84 -10.27
N PHE A 92 -3.81 -4.55 -9.16
CA PHE A 92 -2.54 -5.12 -8.68
C PHE A 92 -1.97 -6.11 -9.69
N LYS A 93 -2.81 -6.95 -10.32
CA LYS A 93 -2.41 -7.89 -11.36
C LYS A 93 -1.79 -7.20 -12.58
N LYS A 94 -2.32 -6.04 -13.00
CA LYS A 94 -1.74 -5.23 -14.08
C LYS A 94 -0.29 -4.83 -13.78
N TYR A 95 0.05 -4.68 -12.51
CA TYR A 95 1.38 -4.24 -12.05
C TYR A 95 2.26 -5.38 -11.55
N GLY A 96 1.92 -6.63 -11.85
CA GLY A 96 2.73 -7.79 -11.46
C GLY A 96 2.58 -8.19 -9.99
N PHE A 97 1.50 -7.78 -9.32
CA PHE A 97 1.21 -8.20 -7.95
C PHE A 97 0.00 -9.13 -7.89
N GLU A 98 -0.05 -9.96 -6.87
CA GLU A 98 -1.23 -10.72 -6.46
C GLU A 98 -1.59 -10.34 -5.02
N ILE A 99 -2.89 -10.33 -4.71
CA ILE A 99 -3.40 -9.93 -3.40
C ILE A 99 -4.30 -11.00 -2.77
N PRO A 100 -3.76 -12.19 -2.42
CA PRO A 100 -4.57 -13.25 -1.82
C PRO A 100 -5.24 -12.80 -0.53
N VAL A 101 -6.54 -13.07 -0.42
CA VAL A 101 -7.32 -12.82 0.80
C VAL A 101 -6.92 -13.83 1.87
N ILE A 102 -6.43 -13.32 3.00
CA ILE A 102 -6.11 -14.14 4.18
C ILE A 102 -7.38 -14.36 5.01
N ARG A 103 -8.14 -13.29 5.26
CA ARG A 103 -9.38 -13.34 6.04
C ARG A 103 -10.36 -12.26 5.62
N GLU A 104 -11.65 -12.55 5.77
CA GLU A 104 -12.72 -11.56 5.65
C GLU A 104 -13.28 -11.23 7.04
N PHE A 105 -13.68 -9.99 7.25
CA PHE A 105 -14.26 -9.56 8.52
C PHE A 105 -15.20 -8.37 8.34
N LYS A 106 -16.03 -8.13 9.35
CA LYS A 106 -16.92 -6.97 9.44
C LYS A 106 -16.40 -6.02 10.51
N LYS A 107 -16.46 -4.72 10.26
CA LYS A 107 -16.09 -3.70 11.25
C LYS A 107 -17.11 -2.57 11.24
N GLU A 108 -17.62 -2.25 12.43
CA GLU A 108 -18.55 -1.15 12.63
C GLU A 108 -17.79 0.17 12.80
N TYR A 109 -18.23 1.20 12.07
CA TYR A 109 -17.76 2.57 12.21
C TYR A 109 -18.98 3.49 12.30
N ASN A 110 -19.16 4.15 13.44
CA ASN A 110 -20.28 5.07 13.69
C ASN A 110 -21.66 4.47 13.35
N GLY A 111 -21.93 3.24 13.77
CA GLY A 111 -23.20 2.55 13.50
C GLY A 111 -23.32 1.93 12.10
N VAL A 112 -22.31 2.07 11.24
CA VAL A 112 -22.29 1.48 9.89
C VAL A 112 -21.34 0.29 9.85
N VAL A 113 -21.86 -0.89 9.51
CA VAL A 113 -21.06 -2.11 9.36
C VAL A 113 -20.46 -2.18 7.96
N GLY A 114 -19.13 -2.06 7.86
CA GLY A 114 -18.37 -2.29 6.63
C GLY A 114 -17.83 -3.71 6.55
N GLU A 115 -17.77 -4.27 5.33
CA GLU A 115 -17.14 -5.57 5.06
C GLU A 115 -15.74 -5.37 4.46
N PHE A 116 -14.75 -6.04 5.03
CA PHE A 116 -13.34 -5.86 4.70
C PHE A 116 -12.64 -7.20 4.45
N CYS A 117 -11.60 -7.15 3.63
CA CYS A 117 -10.68 -8.23 3.38
C CYS A 117 -9.30 -7.82 3.90
N TYR A 118 -8.69 -8.68 4.71
CA TYR A 118 -7.29 -8.59 5.05
C TYR A 118 -6.51 -9.48 4.08
N VAL A 119 -5.52 -8.90 3.41
CA VAL A 119 -4.82 -9.54 2.29
C VAL A 119 -3.32 -9.49 2.50
N GLU A 120 -2.63 -10.39 1.84
CA GLU A 120 -1.19 -10.30 1.60
C GLU A 120 -0.94 -9.70 0.22
N ILE A 121 0.12 -8.93 0.04
CA ILE A 121 0.53 -8.35 -1.23
C ILE A 121 1.82 -9.04 -1.68
N LYS A 122 1.72 -9.90 -2.69
CA LYS A 122 2.85 -10.65 -3.25
C LYS A 122 3.20 -10.16 -4.64
N GLU A 123 4.48 -10.25 -5.00
CA GLU A 123 4.94 -9.96 -6.35
C GLU A 123 4.96 -11.26 -7.14
N ARG A 124 4.44 -11.22 -8.36
CA ARG A 124 4.41 -12.36 -9.28
C ARG A 124 5.79 -12.45 -9.94
N VAL A 125 6.49 -13.54 -9.69
CA VAL A 125 7.75 -13.90 -10.36
C VAL A 125 7.46 -14.25 -11.82
#